data_AF-A0A9D8BH60-F1
#
_entry.id   AF-A0A9D8BH60-F1
#
_cell.length_a   1.000
_cell.length_b   1.000
_cell.length_c   1.000
_cell.angle_alpha   90.00
_cell.angle_beta   90.00
_cell.angle_gamma   90.00
#
_symmetry.space_group_name_H-M   'P 1'
#
loop_
_entity.id
_entity.type
_entity.pdbx_description
1 polymer ?
#
loop_
_entity_poly.entity_id
_entity_poly.type
_entity_poly.pdbx_seq_one_letter_code
_entity_poly.pdbx_strand_id
1 'polypeptide(L)' 'MKMALEEAKKAFECHEVPVGAVLVKEGVVLARAYNQVEFLQDASAHAELLCLKQASLILNNWRLVGCTL' A
#
# COMPACT_ATOMS: atom_id res chain seq x y z
N MET A 1 -9.96 -4.41 5.58
CA MET A 1 -10.18 -3.01 6.02
C MET A 1 -9.42 -2.62 7.28
N LYS A 2 -9.53 -3.35 8.42
CA LYS A 2 -8.80 -2.98 9.66
C LYS A 2 -7.30 -2.69 9.46
N MET A 3 -6.60 -3.55 8.72
CA MET A 3 -5.17 -3.37 8.42
C MET A 3 -4.89 -2.12 7.56
N ALA A 4 -5.79 -1.72 6.66
CA ALA A 4 -5.63 -0.51 5.87
C ALA A 4 -5.78 0.75 6.73
N LEU A 5 -6.69 0.72 7.71
CA LEU A 5 -6.83 1.79 8.70
C LEU A 5 -5.61 1.89 9.63
N GLU A 6 -4.96 0.76 9.93
CA GLU A 6 -3.69 0.75 10.69
C GLU A 6 -2.56 1.43 9.89
N GLU A 7 -2.47 1.20 8.58
CA GLU A 7 -1.52 1.91 7.71
C GLU A 7 -1.87 3.40 7.57
N ALA A 8 -3.16 3.75 7.43
CA ALA A 8 -3.60 5.16 7.41
C ALA A 8 -3.24 5.90 8.71
N LYS A 9 -3.32 5.21 9.85
CA LYS A 9 -2.87 5.75 11.14
C LYS A 9 -1.36 6.00 11.16
N LYS A 10 -0.54 5.12 10.56
CA LYS A 10 0.90 5.36 10.41
C LYS A 10 1.19 6.57 9.54
N ALA A 11 0.50 6.73 8.41
CA ALA A 11 0.61 7.95 7.60
C ALA A 11 0.35 9.20 8.46
N PHE A 12 -0.73 9.21 9.23
CA PHE A 12 -1.04 10.32 10.13
C PHE A 12 0.09 10.60 11.14
N GLU A 13 0.63 9.56 11.77
CA GLU A 13 1.76 9.66 12.72
C GLU A 13 3.05 10.18 12.05
N CYS A 14 3.21 9.91 10.75
CA CYS A 14 4.32 10.40 9.93
C CYS A 14 4.07 11.78 9.29
N HIS A 15 3.00 12.49 9.66
CA HIS A 15 2.60 13.78 9.06
C HIS A 15 2.28 13.73 7.55
N GLU A 16 1.80 12.58 7.09
CA GLU A 16 1.32 12.35 5.73
C GLU A 16 -0.21 12.44 5.64
N VAL A 17 -0.74 12.51 4.41
CA VAL A 17 -2.18 12.34 4.19
C VAL A 17 -2.60 10.94 4.67
N PRO A 18 -3.60 10.80 5.56
CA PRO A 18 -3.88 9.55 6.28
C PRO A 18 -4.61 8.51 5.41
N VAL A 19 -3.87 7.91 4.47
CA VAL A 19 -4.35 6.87 3.56
C VAL A 19 -3.46 5.64 3.69
N GLY A 20 -4.10 4.47 3.75
CA GLY A 20 -3.45 3.17 3.80
C GLY A 20 -4.11 2.19 2.83
N ALA A 21 -3.32 1.25 2.31
CA ALA A 21 -3.75 0.25 1.35
C ALA A 21 -3.18 -1.13 1.71
N VAL A 22 -3.93 -2.19 1.43
CA VAL A 22 -3.52 -3.57 1.71
C VAL A 22 -3.94 -4.46 0.56
N LEU A 23 -2.98 -5.12 -0.08
CA LEU A 23 -3.25 -6.03 -1.18
C LEU A 23 -3.26 -7.48 -0.69
N VAL A 24 -4.36 -8.18 -1.01
CA VAL A 24 -4.65 -9.54 -0.56
C VAL A 24 -4.83 -10.44 -1.79
N LYS A 25 -4.32 -11.67 -1.72
CA LYS A 25 -4.59 -12.73 -2.69
C LYS A 25 -4.98 -14.00 -1.94
N GLU A 26 -6.16 -14.56 -2.24
CA GLU A 26 -6.64 -15.80 -1.61
C GLU A 26 -6.63 -15.75 -0.06
N GLY A 27 -6.98 -14.58 0.51
CA GLY A 27 -6.97 -14.35 1.96
C GLY A 27 -5.60 -14.06 2.57
N VAL A 28 -4.52 -14.14 1.80
CA VAL A 28 -3.15 -13.84 2.23
C VAL A 28 -2.79 -12.40 1.90
N VAL A 29 -2.33 -11.64 2.89
CA VAL A 29 -1.80 -10.29 2.67
C VAL A 29 -0.45 -10.38 1.97
N LEU A 30 -0.36 -9.85 0.75
CA LEU A 30 0.89 -9.77 0.01
C LEU A 30 1.63 -8.47 0.33
N ALA A 31 0.93 -7.34 0.38
CA ALA A 31 1.54 -6.04 0.61
C ALA A 31 0.64 -5.13 1.44
N ARG A 32 1.26 -4.16 2.10
CA ARG A 32 0.58 -3.08 2.82
C ARG A 32 1.44 -1.83 2.76
N ALA A 33 0.80 -0.68 2.56
CA ALA A 33 1.50 0.58 2.49
C ALA A 33 0.61 1.73 2.98
N TYR A 34 1.27 2.83 3.34
CA TYR A 34 0.65 4.10 3.66
C TYR A 34 1.22 5.19 2.74
N ASN A 35 0.52 6.32 2.63
CA ASN A 35 0.94 7.47 1.83
C ASN A 35 2.31 8.00 2.28
N GLN A 36 3.25 8.17 1.35
CA GLN A 36 4.61 8.65 1.64
C GLN A 36 5.03 9.77 0.67
N VAL A 37 4.07 10.59 0.22
CA VAL A 37 4.30 11.65 -0.77
C VAL A 37 5.29 12.69 -0.25
N GLU A 38 5.09 13.15 0.99
CA GLU A 38 5.93 14.19 1.59
C GLU A 38 7.32 13.63 1.95
N PHE A 39 7.37 12.43 2.51
CA PHE A 39 8.59 11.76 2.94
C PHE A 39 9.52 11.42 1.77
N LEU A 40 8.97 10.89 0.68
CA LEU A 40 9.74 10.51 -0.50
C LEU A 40 9.93 11.65 -1.51
N GLN A 41 9.25 12.79 -1.31
CA GLN A 41 9.16 13.88 -2.29
C GLN A 41 8.76 13.37 -3.68
N ASP A 42 7.81 12.44 -3.70
CA ASP A 42 7.32 11.76 -4.90
C ASP A 42 5.79 11.86 -4.93
N ALA A 43 5.26 12.66 -5.86
CA ALA A 43 3.82 12.86 -6.03
C ALA A 43 3.05 11.56 -6.34
N SER A 44 3.75 10.48 -6.74
CA SER A 44 3.15 9.18 -7.02
C SER A 44 3.17 8.22 -5.81
N ALA A 45 3.84 8.56 -4.71
CA ALA A 45 4.01 7.71 -3.52
C ALA A 45 2.73 7.56 -2.65
N HIS A 46 1.58 7.46 -3.31
CA HIS A 46 0.31 7.11 -2.71
C HIS A 46 0.33 5.67 -2.18
N ALA A 47 -0.49 5.39 -1.17
CA ALA A 47 -0.57 4.07 -0.54
C ALA A 47 -0.87 2.96 -1.56
N GLU A 48 -1.80 3.19 -2.49
CA GLU A 48 -2.20 2.23 -3.52
C GLU A 48 -1.03 1.89 -4.43
N LEU A 49 -0.30 2.90 -4.93
CA LEU A 49 0.80 2.69 -5.87
C LEU A 49 1.96 1.95 -5.21
N LEU A 50 2.30 2.33 -3.98
CA LEU A 50 3.34 1.66 -3.19
C LEU A 50 2.94 0.20 -2.89
N CYS A 51 1.68 -0.05 -2.54
CA CYS A 51 1.18 -1.40 -2.25
C CYS A 51 1.20 -2.28 -3.52
N LEU A 52 0.79 -1.75 -4.68
CA LEU A 52 0.86 -2.44 -5.96
C LEU A 52 2.30 -2.76 -6.37
N LYS A 53 3.23 -1.81 -6.19
CA LYS A 53 4.65 -1.99 -6.49
C LYS A 53 5.27 -3.09 -5.63
N GLN A 54 5.00 -3.09 -4.33
CA GLN A 54 5.46 -4.14 -3.41
C GLN A 54 4.89 -5.51 -3.78
N ALA A 55 3.58 -5.60 -4.03
CA ALA A 55 2.94 -6.86 -4.43
C ALA A 55 3.49 -7.41 -5.75
N SER A 56 3.77 -6.53 -6.71
CA SER A 56 4.37 -6.90 -7.99
C SER A 56 5.77 -7.51 -7.84
N LEU A 57 6.59 -6.94 -6.94
CA LEU A 57 7.91 -7.48 -6.62
C LEU A 57 7.81 -8.86 -5.95
N ILE A 58 6.89 -9.04 -5.01
CA ILE A 58 6.68 -10.31 -4.29
C ILE A 58 6.23 -11.42 -5.26
N LEU A 59 5.31 -11.10 -6.18
CA LEU A 59 4.84 -12.05 -7.19
C LEU A 59 5.78 -12.21 -8.39
N ASN A 60 6.85 -11.40 -8.44
CA ASN A 60 7.74 -11.26 -9.60
C ASN A 60 6.96 -11.09 -10.93
N ASN A 61 5.89 -10.29 -10.89
CA ASN A 61 4.98 -10.11 -12.01
C ASN A 61 4.24 -8.77 -11.88
N TRP A 62 4.07 -8.05 -12.98
CA TRP A 62 3.31 -6.79 -13.00
C TRP A 62 1.78 -7.02 -13.04
N ARG A 63 1.34 -8.21 -13.45
CA ARG A 63 -0.08 -8.59 -13.44
C ARG A 63 -0.47 -9.20 -12.09
N LEU A 64 -1.29 -8.48 -11.33
CA LEU A 64 -1.79 -8.89 -10.02
C LEU A 64 -3.13 -9.62 -10.11
N VAL A 65 -3.23 -10.61 -11.01
CA VAL A 65 -4.48 -11.36 -11.25
C VAL A 65 -4.91 -12.10 -9.98
N GLY A 66 -6.20 -12.00 -9.65
CA GLY A 66 -6.78 -12.62 -8.45
C GLY A 66 -6.46 -11.89 -7.14
N CYS A 67 -5.84 -10.71 -7.21
CA CYS A 67 -5.61 -9.87 -6.03
C CYS A 67 -6.79 -8.91 -5.81
N THR A 68 -7.04 -8.55 -4.56
CA THR A 68 -7.92 -7.45 -4.14
C THR A 68 -7.07 -6.42 -3.41
N LEU A 69 -7.25 -5.15 -3.73
CA LEU A 69 -6.64 -4.02 -3.03
C LEU A 69 -7.66 -3.36 -2.10
#